data_AF-A0A249JYL8-F1
#
_entry.id   AF-A0A249JYL8-F1
#
_cell.length_a   1.000
_cell.length_b   1.000
_cell.length_c   1.000
_cell.angle_alpha   90.00
_cell.angle_beta   90.00
_cell.angle_gamma   90.00
#
_symmetry.space_group_name_H-M   'P 1'
#
loop_
_entity.id
_entity.type
_entity.pdbx_description
1 polymer ?
#
loop_
_entity_poly.entity_id
_entity_poly.type
_entity_poly.pdbx_seq_one_letter_code
_entity_poly.pdbx_strand_id
1 'polypeptide(L)'
;MKKKIVAAIATAAVALSLSGGAVASADDRKGGDKITSLLSSLVSKGTITQSQADAIIQAAKDARTAGKVAMDKDRAAIDAVVTSTLGISLEAVKTRLKAGETLAAIAGDKKAALITAISAEINKQIDAALTAGKLTAAQATSEKAKTTERVTKMVERVKGFGHKGNKGGARA
;
A
#
# COMPACT_ATOMS: atom_id res chain seq x y z
N MET A 1 29.55 14.77 34.22
CA MET A 1 29.58 15.26 32.82
C MET A 1 29.40 14.08 31.88
N LYS A 2 28.62 14.28 30.82
CA LYS A 2 27.97 13.28 29.96
C LYS A 2 28.97 12.35 29.24
N LYS A 3 28.81 11.03 29.39
CA LYS A 3 29.39 10.05 28.45
C LYS A 3 28.26 9.50 27.58
N LYS A 4 28.20 10.01 26.35
CA LYS A 4 27.34 9.51 25.27
C LYS A 4 27.81 8.10 24.92
N ILE A 5 27.10 7.08 25.37
CA ILE A 5 27.32 5.73 24.88
C ILE A 5 26.56 5.63 23.56
N VAL A 6 27.34 5.77 22.49
CA VAL A 6 26.97 5.44 21.12
C VAL A 6 26.66 3.94 21.10
N ALA A 7 25.37 3.59 21.13
CA ALA A 7 24.94 2.24 20.82
C ALA A 7 25.06 2.07 19.30
N ALA A 8 26.23 1.59 18.87
CA ALA A 8 26.43 1.06 17.54
C ALA A 8 25.39 -0.05 17.33
N ILE A 9 24.47 0.16 16.39
CA ILE A 9 23.56 -0.88 15.89
C ILE A 9 24.46 -1.82 15.09
N ALA A 10 25.07 -2.79 15.79
CA ALA A 10 25.65 -3.93 15.14
C ALA A 10 24.49 -4.70 14.50
N THR A 11 24.35 -4.56 13.18
CA THR A 11 23.50 -5.40 12.36
C THR A 11 23.99 -6.83 12.48
N ALA A 12 23.47 -7.56 13.47
CA ALA A 12 23.54 -9.01 13.48
C ALA A 12 22.68 -9.50 12.31
N ALA A 13 23.33 -9.81 11.19
CA ALA A 13 22.72 -10.49 10.08
C ALA A 13 22.32 -11.91 10.52
N VAL A 14 21.14 -12.03 11.14
CA VAL A 14 20.47 -13.32 11.24
C VAL A 14 19.91 -13.61 9.85
N ALA A 15 20.65 -14.38 9.07
CA ALA A 15 20.16 -14.98 7.84
C ALA A 15 19.11 -16.03 8.19
N LEU A 16 17.89 -15.58 8.48
CA LEU A 16 16.72 -16.44 8.51
C LEU A 16 16.23 -16.51 7.06
N SER A 17 16.52 -17.62 6.37
CA SER A 17 15.93 -17.96 5.09
C SER A 17 14.43 -18.21 5.26
N LEU A 18 13.67 -17.13 5.34
CA LEU A 18 12.22 -17.16 5.21
C LEU A 18 11.91 -17.40 3.73
N SER A 19 11.76 -18.67 3.37
CA SER A 19 11.09 -19.04 2.12
C SER A 19 9.74 -18.32 2.08
N GLY A 20 9.59 -17.47 1.06
CA GLY A 20 8.51 -16.49 0.96
C GLY A 20 7.11 -17.11 0.98
N GLY A 21 6.47 -17.07 2.15
CA GLY A 21 5.03 -17.15 2.29
C GLY A 21 4.46 -15.75 2.42
N ALA A 22 3.80 -15.26 1.39
CA ALA A 22 3.07 -13.99 1.44
C ALA A 22 1.95 -14.09 2.49
N VAL A 23 2.18 -13.57 3.70
CA VAL A 23 1.09 -13.33 4.64
C VAL A 23 0.33 -12.10 4.19
N ALA A 24 -0.66 -12.31 3.32
CA ALA A 24 -1.71 -11.33 3.07
C ALA A 24 -2.55 -11.19 4.35
N SER A 25 -2.09 -10.39 5.30
CA SER A 25 -2.82 -10.10 6.53
C SER A 25 -3.80 -8.96 6.26
N ALA A 26 -4.94 -9.29 5.66
CA ALA A 26 -6.11 -8.44 5.64
C ALA A 26 -6.94 -8.70 6.92
N ASP A 27 -6.50 -8.16 8.05
CA ASP A 27 -7.33 -8.05 9.25
C ASP A 27 -6.93 -6.78 10.02
N ASP A 28 -7.58 -5.68 9.66
CA ASP A 28 -7.49 -4.38 10.33
C ASP A 28 -8.03 -4.49 11.75
N ARG A 29 -7.11 -4.78 12.69
CA ARG A 29 -7.01 -4.34 14.10
C ARG A 29 -6.29 -5.35 15.01
N LYS A 30 -6.01 -6.58 14.54
CA LYS A 30 -5.44 -7.67 15.39
C LYS A 30 -4.08 -8.21 14.94
N GLY A 31 -3.49 -7.71 13.85
CA GLY A 31 -2.22 -8.22 13.33
C GLY A 31 -0.99 -7.87 14.18
N GLY A 32 -0.99 -6.71 14.85
CA GLY A 32 0.06 -6.33 15.81
C GLY A 32 0.04 -7.23 17.05
N ASP A 33 -1.14 -7.42 17.62
CA ASP A 33 -1.35 -8.21 18.84
C ASP A 33 -0.95 -9.68 18.68
N LYS A 34 -1.17 -10.26 17.49
CA LYS A 34 -0.76 -11.63 17.18
C LYS A 34 0.77 -11.79 17.17
N ILE A 35 1.49 -10.87 16.55
CA ILE A 35 2.97 -10.91 16.53
C ILE A 35 3.52 -10.69 17.94
N THR A 36 2.98 -9.73 18.69
CA THR A 36 3.40 -9.47 20.08
C THR A 36 3.14 -10.68 20.98
N SER A 37 2.02 -11.39 20.82
CA SER A 37 1.72 -12.61 21.57
C SER A 37 2.70 -13.75 21.25
N LEU A 38 3.03 -13.96 19.97
CA LEU A 38 4.02 -14.96 19.55
C LEU A 38 5.42 -14.63 20.08
N LEU A 39 5.84 -13.37 19.98
CA LEU A 39 7.12 -12.91 20.52
C LEU A 39 7.17 -13.08 22.04
N SER A 40 6.08 -12.76 22.77
CA SER A 40 6.00 -12.95 24.22
C SER A 40 6.15 -14.41 24.63
N SER A 41 5.58 -15.35 23.85
CA SER A 41 5.77 -16.79 24.08
C SER A 41 7.23 -17.21 23.87
N LEU A 42 7.90 -16.68 22.84
CA LEU A 42 9.32 -16.95 22.57
C LEU A 42 10.24 -16.34 23.63
N VAL A 43 9.93 -15.15 24.14
CA VAL A 43 10.62 -14.54 25.28
C VAL A 43 10.46 -15.41 26.53
N SER A 44 9.24 -15.88 26.81
CA SER A 44 8.95 -16.73 27.97
C SER A 44 9.68 -18.08 27.90
N LYS A 45 9.88 -18.62 26.70
CA LYS A 45 10.68 -19.83 26.45
C LYS A 45 12.19 -19.58 26.45
N GLY A 46 12.64 -18.34 26.65
CA GLY A 46 14.05 -17.95 26.61
C GLY A 46 14.71 -18.06 25.22
N THR A 47 13.92 -18.25 24.16
CA THR A 47 14.42 -18.38 22.79
C THR A 47 14.92 -17.04 22.24
N ILE A 48 14.31 -15.94 22.70
CA ILE A 48 14.71 -14.56 22.40
C ILE A 48 14.67 -13.72 23.68
N THR A 49 15.41 -12.61 23.70
CA THR A 49 15.34 -11.63 24.79
C THR A 49 14.22 -10.62 24.56
N GLN A 50 13.80 -9.92 25.62
CA GLN A 50 12.85 -8.82 25.51
C GLN A 50 13.35 -7.73 24.54
N SER A 51 14.64 -7.40 24.59
CA SER A 51 15.25 -6.42 23.68
C SER A 51 15.20 -6.85 22.21
N GLN A 52 15.33 -8.15 21.91
CA GLN A 52 15.17 -8.67 20.56
C GLN A 52 13.71 -8.60 20.09
N ALA A 53 12.75 -8.93 20.97
CA ALA A 53 11.33 -8.79 20.67
C ALA A 53 10.97 -7.32 20.36
N ASP A 54 11.44 -6.38 21.17
CA ASP A 54 11.19 -4.94 20.97
C ASP A 54 11.80 -4.42 19.66
N ALA A 55 13.01 -4.86 19.31
CA ALA A 55 13.65 -4.52 18.04
C ALA A 55 12.86 -5.02 16.83
N ILE A 56 12.32 -6.24 16.89
CA ILE A 56 11.47 -6.81 15.83
C ILE A 56 10.16 -6.01 15.70
N ILE A 57 9.53 -5.67 16.82
CA ILE A 57 8.31 -4.84 16.82
C ILE A 57 8.59 -3.48 16.19
N GLN A 58 9.73 -2.87 16.51
CA GLN A 58 10.12 -1.58 15.93
C GLN A 58 10.37 -1.70 14.43
N ALA A 59 11.16 -2.69 13.99
CA ALA A 59 11.40 -2.93 12.56
C ALA A 59 10.09 -3.14 11.77
N ALA A 60 9.12 -3.85 12.36
CA ALA A 60 7.81 -4.04 11.75
C ALA A 60 7.01 -2.73 11.64
N LYS A 61 7.06 -1.86 12.66
CA LYS A 61 6.44 -0.52 12.61
C LYS A 61 7.09 0.37 11.57
N ASP A 62 8.42 0.33 11.47
CA ASP A 62 9.18 1.13 10.51
C ASP A 62 8.88 0.67 9.08
N ALA A 63 8.84 -0.65 8.84
CA ALA A 63 8.46 -1.21 7.54
C ALA A 63 7.03 -0.81 7.13
N ARG A 64 6.07 -0.83 8.06
CA ARG A 64 4.70 -0.34 7.80
C ARG A 64 4.68 1.14 7.46
N THR A 65 5.45 1.95 8.19
CA THR A 65 5.54 3.39 7.95
C THR A 65 6.15 3.67 6.58
N ALA A 66 7.23 3.00 6.23
CA ALA A 66 7.86 3.09 4.91
C ALA A 66 6.90 2.65 3.79
N GLY A 67 6.13 1.58 4.02
CA GLY A 67 5.08 1.12 3.10
C GLY A 67 3.99 2.18 2.89
N LYS A 68 3.52 2.81 3.97
CA LYS A 68 2.54 3.90 3.87
C LYS A 68 3.09 5.10 3.09
N VAL A 69 4.33 5.50 3.35
CA VAL A 69 4.99 6.60 2.62
C VAL A 69 5.10 6.29 1.14
N ALA A 70 5.46 5.05 0.77
CA ALA A 70 5.50 4.63 -0.64
C ALA A 70 4.11 4.73 -1.28
N MET A 71 3.07 4.21 -0.62
CA MET A 71 1.69 4.31 -1.12
C MET A 71 1.21 5.76 -1.27
N ASP A 72 1.56 6.64 -0.33
CA ASP A 72 1.20 8.06 -0.39
C ASP A 72 1.91 8.75 -1.58
N LYS A 73 3.16 8.38 -1.89
CA LYS A 73 3.90 8.87 -3.06
C LYS A 73 3.28 8.36 -4.37
N ASP A 74 2.96 7.07 -4.44
CA ASP A 74 2.35 6.46 -5.61
C ASP A 74 0.98 7.10 -5.91
N ARG A 75 0.20 7.38 -4.87
CA ARG A 75 -1.06 8.11 -4.99
C ARG A 75 -0.85 9.54 -5.47
N ALA A 76 0.14 10.24 -4.93
CA ALA A 76 0.45 11.61 -5.35
C ALA A 76 0.90 11.66 -6.82
N ALA A 77 1.64 10.66 -7.30
CA ALA A 77 2.04 10.55 -8.70
C ALA A 77 0.81 10.38 -9.63
N ILE A 78 -0.16 9.54 -9.25
CA ILE A 78 -1.41 9.40 -10.01
C ILE A 78 -2.22 10.71 -9.99
N ASP A 79 -2.34 11.37 -8.82
CA ASP A 79 -3.02 12.67 -8.72
C ASP A 79 -2.34 13.72 -9.63
N ALA A 80 -1.01 13.73 -9.70
CA ALA A 80 -0.26 14.60 -10.61
C ALA A 80 -0.56 14.30 -12.09
N VAL A 81 -0.57 13.02 -12.50
CA VAL A 81 -0.95 12.60 -13.85
C VAL A 81 -2.36 13.08 -14.20
N VAL A 82 -3.33 12.88 -13.29
CA VAL A 82 -4.72 13.32 -13.49
C VAL A 82 -4.79 14.83 -13.71
N THR A 83 -4.18 15.63 -12.83
CA THR A 83 -4.21 17.10 -12.97
C THR A 83 -3.50 17.59 -14.22
N SER A 84 -2.36 16.98 -14.58
CA SER A 84 -1.61 17.32 -15.79
C SER A 84 -2.39 16.98 -17.07
N THR A 85 -3.09 15.84 -17.11
CA THR A 85 -3.89 15.44 -18.28
C THR A 85 -5.13 16.32 -18.40
N LEU A 86 -5.83 16.54 -17.29
CA LEU A 86 -7.10 17.29 -17.31
C LEU A 86 -6.87 18.80 -17.47
N GLY A 87 -5.77 19.34 -16.96
CA GLY A 87 -5.48 20.78 -16.95
C GLY A 87 -6.28 21.55 -15.90
N ILE A 88 -6.73 20.86 -14.84
CA ILE A 88 -7.47 21.45 -13.71
C ILE A 88 -6.81 21.05 -12.39
N SER A 89 -7.04 21.84 -11.35
CA SER A 89 -6.48 21.57 -10.02
C SER A 89 -7.04 20.30 -9.40
N LEU A 90 -6.24 19.67 -8.54
CA LEU A 90 -6.68 18.47 -7.79
C LEU A 90 -7.91 18.77 -6.92
N GLU A 91 -8.04 19.99 -6.41
CA GLU A 91 -9.18 20.44 -5.61
C GLU A 91 -10.46 20.52 -6.44
N ALA A 92 -10.37 21.04 -7.67
CA ALA A 92 -11.49 21.05 -8.61
C ALA A 92 -11.95 19.62 -8.95
N VAL A 93 -11.00 18.72 -9.26
CA VAL A 93 -11.29 17.30 -9.49
C VAL A 93 -11.99 16.67 -8.28
N LYS A 94 -11.45 16.87 -7.07
CA LYS A 94 -12.03 16.33 -5.82
C LYS A 94 -13.43 16.87 -5.55
N THR A 95 -13.68 18.14 -5.84
CA THR A 95 -14.99 18.78 -5.63
C THR A 95 -16.04 18.17 -6.55
N ARG A 96 -15.73 18.00 -7.83
CA ARG A 96 -16.64 17.37 -8.81
C ARG A 96 -16.88 15.89 -8.53
N LEU A 97 -15.85 15.18 -8.09
CA LEU A 97 -15.99 13.78 -7.64
C LEU A 97 -16.90 13.65 -6.40
N LYS A 98 -16.82 14.60 -5.46
CA LYS A 98 -17.74 14.66 -4.30
C LYS A 98 -19.16 15.00 -4.70
N ALA A 99 -19.33 15.80 -5.75
CA ALA A 99 -20.63 16.11 -6.35
C ALA A 99 -21.24 14.92 -7.12
N GLY A 100 -20.52 13.80 -7.24
CA GLY A 100 -21.00 12.58 -7.90
C GLY A 100 -20.62 12.48 -9.39
N GLU A 101 -19.85 13.43 -9.93
CA GLU A 101 -19.30 13.29 -11.28
C GLU A 101 -18.24 12.16 -11.32
N THR A 102 -18.15 11.44 -12.43
CA THR A 102 -17.09 10.44 -12.66
C THR A 102 -15.84 11.12 -13.20
N LEU A 103 -14.67 10.49 -13.07
CA LEU A 103 -13.45 11.00 -13.72
C LEU A 103 -13.61 11.05 -15.24
N ALA A 104 -14.37 10.11 -15.83
CA ALA A 104 -14.72 10.12 -17.24
C ALA A 104 -15.51 11.39 -17.62
N ALA A 105 -16.52 11.77 -16.82
CA ALA A 105 -17.32 12.97 -17.06
C ALA A 105 -16.48 14.24 -16.93
N ILE A 106 -15.60 14.30 -15.91
CA ILE A 106 -14.69 15.43 -15.72
C ILE A 106 -13.67 15.52 -16.87
N ALA A 107 -13.24 14.38 -17.42
CA ALA A 107 -12.27 14.33 -18.51
C ALA A 107 -12.84 14.72 -19.87
N GLY A 108 -14.13 14.47 -20.12
CA GLY A 108 -14.75 14.65 -21.43
C GLY A 108 -13.95 13.94 -22.52
N ASP A 109 -13.54 14.70 -23.55
CA ASP A 109 -12.76 14.20 -24.68
C ASP A 109 -11.38 13.64 -24.30
N LYS A 110 -10.83 14.05 -23.14
CA LYS A 110 -9.54 13.58 -22.65
C LYS A 110 -9.60 12.22 -21.96
N LYS A 111 -10.77 11.56 -21.90
CA LYS A 111 -10.95 10.27 -21.22
C LYS A 111 -9.94 9.21 -21.68
N ALA A 112 -9.75 9.04 -22.99
CA ALA A 112 -8.82 8.05 -23.53
C ALA A 112 -7.37 8.35 -23.12
N ALA A 113 -6.97 9.63 -23.21
CA ALA A 113 -5.64 10.07 -22.79
C ALA A 113 -5.42 9.84 -21.28
N LEU A 114 -6.45 10.09 -20.45
CA LEU A 114 -6.39 9.87 -19.01
C LEU A 114 -6.22 8.40 -18.65
N ILE A 115 -6.98 7.50 -19.31
CA ILE A 115 -6.86 6.04 -19.08
C ILE A 115 -5.46 5.55 -19.43
N THR A 116 -4.91 6.00 -20.57
CA THR A 116 -3.56 5.65 -21.00
C THR A 116 -2.51 6.16 -20.01
N ALA A 117 -2.60 7.43 -19.60
CA ALA A 117 -1.63 8.04 -18.70
C ALA A 117 -1.62 7.40 -17.31
N ILE A 118 -2.81 7.13 -16.74
CA ILE A 118 -2.92 6.44 -15.44
C ILE A 118 -2.39 5.00 -15.55
N SER A 119 -2.72 4.28 -16.63
CA SER A 119 -2.23 2.90 -16.82
C SER A 119 -0.71 2.84 -16.93
N ALA A 120 -0.10 3.81 -17.63
CA ALA A 120 1.35 3.91 -17.74
C ALA A 120 2.01 4.16 -16.38
N GLU A 121 1.47 5.06 -15.56
CA GLU A 121 2.00 5.35 -14.22
C GLU A 121 1.83 4.16 -13.27
N ILE A 122 0.70 3.44 -13.31
CA ILE A 122 0.52 2.22 -12.53
C ILE A 122 1.52 1.13 -12.95
N ASN A 123 1.74 0.95 -14.26
CA ASN A 123 2.73 -0.03 -14.74
C ASN A 123 4.14 0.31 -14.23
N LYS A 124 4.50 1.59 -14.18
CA LYS A 124 5.77 2.06 -13.60
C LYS A 124 5.87 1.75 -12.10
N GLN A 125 4.77 1.89 -11.36
CA GLN A 125 4.72 1.51 -9.93
C GLN A 125 4.87 -0.01 -9.74
N ILE A 126 4.25 -0.81 -10.61
CA ILE A 126 4.41 -2.27 -10.61
C ILE A 126 5.87 -2.65 -10.89
N ASP A 127 6.54 -1.99 -11.84
CA ASP A 127 7.95 -2.22 -12.13
C ASP A 127 8.86 -1.83 -10.96
N ALA A 128 8.60 -0.68 -10.32
CA ALA A 128 9.32 -0.29 -9.12
C ALA A 128 9.15 -1.31 -7.98
N ALA A 129 7.95 -1.87 -7.82
CA ALA A 129 7.68 -2.92 -6.83
C ALA A 129 8.38 -4.25 -7.19
N LEU A 130 8.49 -4.59 -8.47
CA LEU A 130 9.25 -5.74 -8.95
C LEU A 130 10.75 -5.56 -8.66
N THR A 131 11.32 -4.40 -8.99
CA THR A 131 12.73 -4.07 -8.71
C THR A 131 13.01 -4.04 -7.20
N ALA A 132 12.06 -3.59 -6.39
CA ALA A 132 12.16 -3.62 -4.93
C ALA A 132 12.00 -5.03 -4.33
N GLY A 133 11.78 -6.07 -5.14
CA GLY A 133 11.58 -7.45 -4.69
C GLY A 133 10.25 -7.68 -3.95
N LYS A 134 9.31 -6.74 -4.04
CA LYS A 134 7.99 -6.82 -3.39
C LYS A 134 6.99 -7.63 -4.21
N LEU A 135 7.25 -7.79 -5.50
CA LEU A 135 6.47 -8.62 -6.42
C LEU A 135 7.40 -9.60 -7.12
N THR A 136 6.88 -10.79 -7.43
CA THR A 136 7.54 -11.70 -8.37
C THR A 136 7.25 -11.27 -9.81
N ALA A 137 8.09 -11.70 -10.76
CA ALA A 137 7.87 -11.40 -12.18
C ALA A 137 6.50 -11.89 -12.68
N ALA A 138 6.05 -13.07 -12.23
CA ALA A 138 4.73 -13.60 -12.59
C ALA A 138 3.58 -12.73 -12.04
N GLN A 139 3.72 -12.22 -10.80
CA GLN A 139 2.74 -11.32 -10.21
C GLN A 139 2.71 -9.98 -10.96
N ALA A 140 3.88 -9.40 -11.26
CA ALA A 140 3.98 -8.15 -12.00
C ALA A 140 3.30 -8.25 -13.38
N THR A 141 3.52 -9.34 -14.12
CA THR A 141 2.86 -9.58 -15.41
C THR A 141 1.34 -9.70 -15.26
N SER A 142 0.86 -10.43 -14.24
CA SER A 142 -0.59 -10.57 -13.98
C SER A 142 -1.25 -9.25 -13.64
N GLU A 143 -0.60 -8.42 -12.80
CA GLU A 143 -1.11 -7.10 -12.43
C GLU A 143 -1.12 -6.13 -13.61
N LYS A 144 -0.07 -6.14 -14.44
CA LYS A 144 0.00 -5.33 -15.67
C LYS A 144 -1.13 -5.67 -16.65
N ALA A 145 -1.41 -6.97 -16.85
CA ALA A 145 -2.49 -7.41 -17.73
C ALA A 145 -3.88 -6.90 -17.30
N LYS A 146 -4.10 -6.76 -15.99
CA LYS A 146 -5.38 -6.26 -15.42
C LYS A 146 -5.43 -4.74 -15.28
N THR A 147 -4.30 -4.05 -15.46
CA THR A 147 -4.19 -2.62 -15.14
C THR A 147 -5.14 -1.78 -15.99
N THR A 148 -5.15 -1.98 -17.31
CA THR A 148 -6.03 -1.22 -18.21
C THR A 148 -7.51 -1.39 -17.85
N GLU A 149 -7.96 -2.62 -17.59
CA GLU A 149 -9.34 -2.90 -17.20
C GLU A 149 -9.71 -2.22 -15.88
N ARG A 150 -8.82 -2.29 -14.87
CA ARG A 150 -9.02 -1.66 -13.56
C ARG A 150 -9.07 -0.14 -13.67
N VAL A 151 -8.21 0.46 -14.50
CA VAL A 151 -8.18 1.91 -14.73
C VAL A 151 -9.44 2.37 -15.43
N THR A 152 -9.87 1.68 -16.49
CA THR A 152 -11.14 2.00 -17.18
C THR A 152 -12.31 1.96 -16.20
N LYS A 153 -12.43 0.88 -15.41
CA LYS A 153 -13.45 0.76 -14.35
C LYS A 153 -13.35 1.87 -13.30
N MET A 154 -12.15 2.33 -12.95
CA MET A 154 -11.96 3.41 -11.99
C MET A 154 -12.36 4.78 -12.56
N VAL A 155 -12.02 5.05 -13.81
CA VAL A 155 -12.33 6.33 -14.48
C VAL A 155 -13.84 6.45 -14.72
N GLU A 156 -14.51 5.34 -15.03
CA GLU A 156 -15.95 5.30 -15.31
C GLU A 156 -16.83 5.22 -14.06
N ARG A 157 -16.28 4.81 -12.91
CA ARG A 157 -17.03 4.70 -11.66
C ARG A 157 -17.14 6.04 -10.94
N VAL A 158 -18.33 6.32 -10.39
CA VAL A 158 -18.54 7.43 -9.46
C VAL A 158 -17.78 7.13 -8.16
N LYS A 159 -16.90 8.04 -7.71
CA LYS A 159 -16.06 7.85 -6.51
C LYS A 159 -16.82 7.91 -5.17
N GLY A 160 -18.13 7.65 -5.17
CA GLY A 160 -19.01 7.91 -4.02
C GLY A 160 -20.16 6.93 -3.77
N PHE A 161 -20.47 5.97 -4.66
CA PHE A 161 -21.59 5.05 -4.43
C PHE A 161 -21.20 3.60 -4.74
N GLY A 162 -20.73 2.89 -3.71
CA GLY A 162 -20.48 1.45 -3.76
C GLY A 162 -19.53 0.95 -2.67
N HIS A 163 -20.11 0.33 -1.65
CA HIS A 163 -19.50 -0.38 -0.50
C HIS A 163 -19.15 0.44 0.75
N LYS A 164 -20.15 1.13 1.32
CA LYS A 164 -20.26 1.25 2.77
C LYS A 164 -21.36 0.29 3.24
N GLY A 165 -20.94 -0.85 3.79
CA GLY A 165 -21.76 -1.70 4.67
C GLY A 165 -22.90 -2.49 4.06
N ASN A 166 -22.66 -3.76 3.72
CA ASN A 166 -23.65 -4.80 3.96
C ASN A 166 -22.99 -5.93 4.79
N LYS A 167 -22.53 -5.57 5.99
CA LYS A 167 -22.35 -6.53 7.10
C LYS A 167 -23.58 -6.38 7.99
N GLY A 168 -24.67 -7.05 7.62
CA GLY A 168 -25.94 -6.96 8.34
C GLY A 168 -27.08 -7.57 7.54
N GLY A 169 -27.00 -8.87 7.24
CA GLY A 169 -28.11 -9.66 6.75
C GLY A 169 -28.25 -10.87 7.67
N ALA A 170 -29.36 -10.93 8.39
CA ALA A 170 -29.63 -11.86 9.47
C ALA A 170 -29.42 -13.33 9.09
N ARG A 171 -28.76 -14.08 9.98
CA ARG A 171 -29.03 -15.51 10.12
C ARG A 171 -30.35 -15.59 10.87
N ALA A 172 -31.44 -15.82 10.14
CA ALA A 172 -32.64 -16.47 10.68
C ALA A 172 -32.40 -17.97 10.70
#